data_AF-A0A2N2FHD3-F1
#
_entry.id   AF-A0A2N2FHD3-F1
#
_cell.length_a   1.000
_cell.length_b   1.000
_cell.length_c   1.000
_cell.angle_alpha   90.00
_cell.angle_beta   90.00
_cell.angle_gamma   90.00
#
_symmetry.space_group_name_H-M   'P 1'
#
loop_
_entity.id
_entity.type
_entity.pdbx_description
1 polymer ?
#
loop_
_entity_poly.entity_id
_entity_poly.type
_entity_poly.pdbx_seq_one_letter_code
_entity_poly.pdbx_strand_id
1 'polypeptide(L)'
;MPRKSTVRRLPPELREQIGKLIDEGRTLDEITAHLNQLGAEVSRSALGRYKQHLDKVGEKLRRSREVAEALIQKLGNAPESKALRLNVELMHGVLMDLALNANANDEDGGEGNEAAEGKGVTLEPMGAMLLAKALDHLSRASKSDAELVGKIKEQARKDAEAKLDKAVTAATGEARRDALTPVQVLERVRAIYRGEA
;
A
#
# COMPACT_ATOMS: atom_id res chain seq x y z
N MET A 1 -29.34 -20.31 15.08
CA MET A 1 -27.98 -20.24 14.48
C MET A 1 -28.07 -20.58 13.00
N PRO A 2 -27.65 -19.69 12.09
CA PRO A 2 -27.66 -19.99 10.65
C PRO A 2 -26.73 -21.17 10.35
N ARG A 3 -27.20 -22.14 9.57
CA ARG A 3 -26.45 -23.37 9.27
C ARG A 3 -25.30 -23.04 8.31
N LYS A 4 -24.04 -23.28 8.74
CA LYS A 4 -22.86 -23.25 7.87
C LYS A 4 -23.14 -23.99 6.54
N SER A 5 -22.87 -23.34 5.41
CA SER A 5 -23.01 -23.89 4.05
C SER A 5 -22.51 -25.33 3.94
N THR A 6 -23.30 -26.21 3.31
CA THR A 6 -22.97 -27.62 3.08
C THR A 6 -21.62 -27.78 2.37
N VAL A 7 -21.29 -26.87 1.46
CA VAL A 7 -20.00 -26.85 0.74
C VAL A 7 -18.81 -26.63 1.67
N ARG A 8 -18.95 -25.80 2.71
CA ARG A 8 -17.87 -25.52 3.68
C ARG A 8 -17.60 -26.68 4.64
N ARG A 9 -18.50 -27.65 4.71
CA ARG A 9 -18.36 -28.86 5.56
C ARG A 9 -17.65 -29.99 4.83
N LEU A 10 -17.47 -29.87 3.51
CA LEU A 10 -16.75 -30.86 2.73
C LEU A 10 -15.26 -30.92 3.12
N PRO A 11 -14.64 -32.10 2.99
CA PRO A 11 -13.20 -32.26 3.07
C PRO A 11 -12.44 -31.21 2.25
N PRO A 12 -11.30 -30.70 2.72
CA PRO A 12 -10.48 -29.72 2.00
C PRO A 12 -10.20 -30.10 0.55
N GLU A 13 -9.96 -31.38 0.29
CA GLU A 13 -9.63 -31.94 -1.02
C GLU A 13 -10.77 -31.73 -2.03
N LEU A 14 -12.02 -31.98 -1.60
CA LEU A 14 -13.21 -31.75 -2.43
C LEU A 14 -13.46 -30.26 -2.64
N ARG A 15 -13.18 -29.40 -1.64
CA ARG A 15 -13.31 -27.95 -1.80
C ARG A 15 -12.31 -27.38 -2.79
N GLU A 16 -11.07 -27.88 -2.77
CA GLU A 16 -10.06 -27.50 -3.75
C GLU A 16 -10.44 -27.97 -5.16
N GLN A 17 -10.98 -29.19 -5.29
CA GLN A 17 -11.48 -29.71 -6.56
C GLN A 17 -12.64 -28.88 -7.11
N ILE A 18 -13.57 -28.43 -6.26
CA ILE A 18 -14.63 -27.50 -6.65
C ILE A 18 -14.04 -26.20 -7.21
N GLY A 19 -13.02 -25.64 -6.54
CA GLY A 19 -12.31 -24.45 -7.02
C GLY A 19 -11.75 -24.66 -8.43
N LYS A 20 -11.02 -25.77 -8.65
CA LYS A 20 -10.46 -26.11 -9.97
C LYS A 20 -11.52 -26.24 -11.06
N LEU A 21 -12.62 -26.92 -10.78
CA LEU A 21 -13.71 -27.08 -11.76
C LEU A 21 -14.39 -25.73 -12.10
N ILE A 22 -14.49 -24.83 -11.13
CA ILE A 22 -14.98 -23.45 -11.35
C ILE A 22 -14.00 -22.70 -12.26
N ASP A 23 -12.71 -22.79 -11.99
CA ASP A 23 -11.65 -22.13 -12.77
C ASP A 23 -11.57 -22.67 -14.21
N GLU A 24 -11.85 -23.97 -14.40
CA GLU A 24 -11.99 -24.62 -15.71
C GLU A 24 -13.26 -24.20 -16.49
N GLY A 25 -14.12 -23.38 -15.89
CA GLY A 25 -15.34 -22.87 -16.53
C GLY A 25 -16.51 -23.86 -16.54
N ARG A 26 -16.49 -24.91 -15.72
CA ARG A 26 -17.60 -25.87 -15.60
C ARG A 26 -18.85 -25.20 -15.05
N THR A 27 -20.00 -25.64 -15.53
CA THR A 27 -21.30 -25.18 -15.03
C THR A 27 -21.57 -25.74 -13.63
N LEU A 28 -22.40 -25.03 -12.85
CA LEU A 28 -22.79 -25.48 -11.51
C LEU A 28 -23.46 -26.86 -11.53
N ASP A 29 -24.18 -27.17 -12.61
CA ASP A 29 -24.90 -28.42 -12.78
C ASP A 29 -23.93 -29.60 -13.03
N GLU A 30 -22.89 -29.39 -13.84
CA GLU A 30 -21.80 -30.38 -14.03
C GLU A 30 -21.03 -30.62 -12.73
N ILE A 31 -20.70 -29.56 -11.99
CA ILE A 31 -19.97 -29.68 -10.72
C ILE A 31 -20.83 -30.40 -9.68
N THR A 32 -22.14 -30.11 -9.64
CA THR A 32 -23.07 -30.80 -8.74
C THR A 32 -23.19 -32.28 -9.09
N ALA A 33 -23.29 -32.62 -10.38
CA ALA A 33 -23.32 -34.01 -10.82
C ALA A 33 -22.03 -34.77 -10.45
N HIS A 34 -20.87 -34.13 -10.62
CA HIS A 34 -19.57 -34.68 -10.24
C HIS A 34 -19.45 -34.92 -8.73
N LEU A 35 -19.90 -33.96 -7.91
CA LEU A 35 -19.90 -34.12 -6.44
C LEU A 35 -20.83 -35.24 -5.99
N ASN A 36 -22.00 -35.38 -6.62
CA ASN A 36 -22.94 -36.47 -6.32
C ASN A 36 -22.35 -37.85 -6.64
N GLN A 37 -21.57 -37.99 -7.73
CA GLN A 37 -20.86 -39.24 -8.04
C GLN A 37 -19.83 -39.62 -6.98
N LEU A 38 -19.26 -38.63 -6.29
CA LEU A 38 -18.32 -38.82 -5.18
C LEU A 38 -19.01 -39.00 -3.82
N GLY A 39 -20.35 -39.09 -3.79
CA GLY A 39 -21.15 -39.24 -2.58
C GLY A 39 -21.32 -37.96 -1.76
N ALA A 40 -20.98 -36.80 -2.33
CA ALA A 40 -21.15 -35.49 -1.69
C ALA A 40 -22.40 -34.79 -2.20
N GLU A 41 -23.50 -34.86 -1.43
CA GLU A 41 -24.75 -34.18 -1.78
C GLU A 41 -24.65 -32.66 -1.50
N VAL A 42 -24.47 -31.89 -2.57
CA VAL A 42 -24.46 -30.42 -2.53
C VAL A 42 -25.55 -29.89 -3.44
N SER A 43 -26.36 -28.97 -2.93
CA SER A 43 -27.36 -28.30 -3.79
C SER A 43 -26.72 -27.24 -4.68
N ARG A 44 -27.27 -27.08 -5.88
CA ARG A 44 -26.89 -26.04 -6.85
C ARG A 44 -26.82 -24.63 -6.22
N SER A 45 -27.80 -24.29 -5.38
CA SER A 45 -27.84 -22.99 -4.69
C SER A 45 -26.73 -22.82 -3.65
N ALA A 46 -26.33 -23.91 -2.96
CA ALA A 46 -25.20 -23.87 -2.03
C ALA A 46 -23.88 -23.68 -2.77
N LEU A 47 -23.73 -24.32 -3.93
CA LEU A 47 -22.56 -24.16 -4.81
C LEU A 47 -22.50 -22.76 -5.43
N GLY A 48 -23.64 -22.21 -5.88
CA GLY A 48 -23.71 -20.84 -6.41
C GLY A 48 -23.25 -19.78 -5.40
N ARG A 49 -23.72 -19.88 -4.14
CA ARG A 49 -23.23 -18.99 -3.06
C ARG A 49 -21.74 -19.16 -2.77
N TYR A 50 -21.23 -20.39 -2.87
CA TYR A 50 -19.81 -20.67 -2.70
C TYR A 50 -18.97 -20.05 -3.80
N LYS A 51 -19.39 -20.18 -5.07
CA LYS A 51 -18.77 -19.53 -6.22
C LYS A 51 -18.73 -18.00 -6.07
N GLN A 52 -19.87 -17.38 -5.75
CA GLN A 52 -19.94 -15.93 -5.51
C GLN A 52 -18.96 -15.46 -4.42
N HIS A 53 -18.78 -16.26 -3.37
CA HIS A 53 -17.79 -15.97 -2.34
C HIS A 53 -16.35 -16.08 -2.86
N LEU A 54 -16.03 -17.13 -3.64
CA LEU A 54 -14.72 -17.29 -4.26
C LEU A 54 -14.41 -16.13 -5.22
N ASP A 55 -15.35 -15.75 -6.07
CA ASP A 55 -15.22 -14.64 -7.02
C ASP A 55 -14.90 -13.33 -6.27
N LYS A 56 -15.63 -13.05 -5.17
CA LYS A 56 -15.39 -11.85 -4.33
C LYS A 56 -13.99 -11.86 -3.69
N VAL A 57 -13.51 -13.02 -3.25
CA VAL A 57 -12.16 -13.16 -2.69
C VAL A 57 -11.10 -13.00 -3.79
N GLY A 58 -11.33 -13.57 -4.98
CA GLY A 58 -10.47 -13.43 -6.16
C GLY A 58 -10.32 -11.98 -6.58
N GLU A 59 -11.43 -11.23 -6.70
CA GLU A 59 -11.41 -9.81 -7.02
C GLU A 59 -10.64 -8.99 -5.97
N LYS A 60 -10.81 -9.29 -4.68
CA LYS A 60 -10.05 -8.63 -3.61
C LYS A 60 -8.54 -8.89 -3.73
N LEU A 61 -8.15 -10.13 -4.05
CA LEU A 61 -6.75 -10.49 -4.24
C LEU A 61 -6.15 -9.84 -5.49
N ARG A 62 -6.89 -9.79 -6.60
CA ARG A 62 -6.47 -9.12 -7.83
C ARG A 62 -6.24 -7.63 -7.58
N ARG A 63 -7.21 -6.95 -6.97
CA ARG A 63 -7.07 -5.55 -6.55
C ARG A 63 -5.87 -5.35 -5.61
N SER A 64 -5.64 -6.25 -4.66
CA SER A 64 -4.48 -6.19 -3.77
C SER A 64 -3.16 -6.29 -4.52
N ARG A 65 -3.08 -7.14 -5.55
CA ARG A 65 -1.88 -7.27 -6.40
C ARG A 65 -1.65 -6.03 -7.24
N GLU A 66 -2.69 -5.49 -7.87
CA GLU A 66 -2.61 -4.25 -8.65
C GLU A 66 -2.10 -3.08 -7.80
N VAL A 67 -2.61 -2.96 -6.56
CA VAL A 67 -2.11 -1.96 -5.60
C VAL A 67 -0.65 -2.22 -5.25
N ALA A 68 -0.28 -3.45 -4.88
CA ALA A 68 1.10 -3.78 -4.54
C ALA A 68 2.08 -3.49 -5.70
N GLU A 69 1.69 -3.77 -6.93
CA GLU A 69 2.51 -3.50 -8.11
C GLU A 69 2.65 -2.00 -8.40
N ALA A 70 1.57 -1.23 -8.28
CA ALA A 70 1.62 0.23 -8.35
C ALA A 70 2.50 0.84 -7.26
N LEU A 71 2.50 0.26 -6.05
CA LEU A 71 3.38 0.66 -4.96
C LEU A 71 4.83 0.37 -5.31
N ILE A 72 5.18 -0.86 -5.74
CA ILE A 72 6.53 -1.22 -6.16
C ILE A 72 7.04 -0.29 -7.26
N GLN A 73 6.22 0.03 -8.27
CA GLN A 73 6.60 0.97 -9.33
C GLN A 73 6.87 2.38 -8.80
N LYS A 74 6.08 2.87 -7.83
CA LYS A 74 6.27 4.20 -7.23
C LYS A 74 7.41 4.27 -6.22
N LEU A 75 7.71 3.15 -5.55
CA LEU A 75 8.67 3.03 -4.44
C LEU A 75 10.05 2.51 -4.86
N GLY A 76 10.16 1.74 -5.95
CA GLY A 76 11.35 0.95 -6.26
C GLY A 76 12.65 1.75 -6.38
N ASN A 77 12.56 3.05 -6.71
CA ASN A 77 13.67 4.00 -6.70
C ASN A 77 13.35 5.29 -5.91
N ALA A 78 12.36 5.24 -5.02
CA ALA A 78 11.93 6.41 -4.27
C ALA A 78 12.93 6.71 -3.13
N PRO A 79 13.28 7.99 -2.87
CA PRO A 79 13.98 8.37 -1.65
C PRO A 79 13.21 7.86 -0.43
N GLU A 80 13.90 7.46 0.64
CA GLU A 80 13.30 6.90 1.88
C GLU A 80 12.12 7.75 2.41
N SER A 81 12.25 9.08 2.35
CA SER A 81 11.19 10.03 2.72
C SER A 81 9.89 9.89 1.90
N LYS A 82 9.96 9.45 0.64
CA LYS A 82 8.79 9.22 -0.23
C LYS A 82 8.16 7.86 0.05
N ALA A 83 8.94 6.87 0.48
CA ALA A 83 8.41 5.58 0.93
C ALA A 83 7.60 5.71 2.22
N LEU A 84 8.12 6.45 3.20
CA LEU A 84 7.46 6.72 4.47
C LEU A 84 6.14 7.50 4.27
N ARG A 85 6.15 8.55 3.43
CA ARG A 85 4.92 9.29 3.06
C ARG A 85 3.84 8.41 2.44
N LEU A 86 4.22 7.45 1.61
CA LEU A 86 3.26 6.54 0.99
C LEU A 86 2.67 5.55 2.00
N ASN A 87 3.47 5.05 2.95
CA ASN A 87 2.96 4.24 4.05
C ASN A 87 1.94 5.02 4.89
N VAL A 88 2.21 6.30 5.15
CA VAL A 88 1.26 7.22 5.80
C VAL A 88 -0.04 7.33 5.02
N GLU A 89 0.04 7.56 3.71
CA GLU A 89 -1.14 7.70 2.87
C GLU A 89 -1.95 6.40 2.75
N LEU A 90 -1.29 5.24 2.69
CA LEU A 90 -1.94 3.93 2.72
C LEU A 90 -2.64 3.65 4.05
N MET A 91 -2.01 3.98 5.18
CA MET A 91 -2.66 3.87 6.49
C MET A 91 -3.88 4.78 6.57
N HIS A 92 -3.79 6.02 6.07
CA HIS A 92 -4.96 6.90 5.96
C HIS A 92 -6.10 6.27 5.14
N GLY A 93 -5.79 5.64 4.01
CA GLY A 93 -6.79 4.95 3.19
C GLY A 93 -7.50 3.82 3.94
N VAL A 94 -6.75 2.96 4.62
CA VAL A 94 -7.32 1.86 5.43
C VAL A 94 -8.18 2.39 6.58
N LEU A 95 -7.73 3.46 7.23
CA LEU A 95 -8.43 4.11 8.32
C LEU A 95 -9.73 4.79 7.85
N MET A 96 -9.73 5.40 6.66
CA MET A 96 -10.91 5.98 6.02
C MET A 96 -11.91 4.89 5.58
N ASP A 97 -11.42 3.83 4.94
CA ASP A 97 -12.25 2.67 4.58
C ASP A 97 -12.90 2.06 5.82
N LEU A 98 -12.17 1.97 6.94
CA LEU A 98 -12.70 1.49 8.21
C LEU A 98 -13.81 2.40 8.74
N ALA A 99 -13.61 3.73 8.71
CA ALA A 99 -14.60 4.71 9.16
C ALA A 99 -15.87 4.72 8.27
N LEU A 100 -15.71 4.62 6.95
CA LEU A 100 -16.83 4.61 6.00
C LEU A 100 -17.66 3.32 6.12
N ASN A 101 -16.99 2.16 6.22
CA ASN A 101 -17.66 0.87 6.38
C ASN A 101 -18.32 0.70 7.76
N ALA A 102 -17.98 1.55 8.72
CA ALA A 102 -18.60 1.56 10.03
C ALA A 102 -19.94 2.28 10.07
N ASN A 103 -20.10 3.34 9.27
CA ASN A 103 -21.30 4.17 9.21
C ASN A 103 -22.35 3.61 8.23
N ALA A 104 -21.99 2.63 7.40
CA ALA A 104 -22.88 2.05 6.38
C ALA A 104 -23.89 1.02 6.92
N ASN A 105 -23.92 0.75 8.23
CA ASN A 105 -24.79 -0.27 8.83
C ASN A 105 -26.11 0.25 9.41
N ASP A 106 -26.38 1.57 9.39
CA ASP A 106 -27.53 2.16 10.09
C ASP A 106 -28.71 2.57 9.18
N GLU A 107 -28.66 2.35 7.85
CA GLU A 107 -29.71 2.82 6.92
C GLU A 107 -30.42 1.75 6.06
N ASP A 108 -30.50 0.48 6.47
CA ASP A 108 -31.43 -0.44 5.78
C ASP A 108 -32.21 -1.35 6.75
N GLY A 109 -33.33 -0.79 7.23
CA GLY A 109 -34.43 -1.52 7.89
C GLY A 109 -35.32 -2.25 6.88
N GLY A 110 -34.73 -3.05 5.98
CA GLY A 110 -35.43 -3.85 4.98
C GLY A 110 -35.29 -5.34 5.24
N GLU A 111 -36.40 -6.00 5.56
CA GLU A 111 -36.49 -7.44 5.74
C GLU A 111 -35.94 -8.21 4.52
N GLY A 112 -34.96 -9.08 4.75
CA GLY A 112 -34.61 -10.16 3.81
C GLY A 112 -33.33 -9.96 3.00
N ASN A 113 -32.17 -9.88 3.65
CA ASN A 113 -30.91 -10.24 2.99
C ASN A 113 -29.83 -10.74 3.99
N GLU A 114 -29.82 -12.03 4.30
CA GLU A 114 -28.67 -12.71 4.94
C GLU A 114 -27.50 -12.90 3.96
N ALA A 115 -27.17 -11.89 3.15
CA ALA A 115 -26.08 -11.89 2.19
C ALA A 115 -25.04 -10.82 2.50
N ALA A 116 -24.52 -10.82 3.74
CA ALA A 116 -23.13 -10.47 4.02
C ALA A 116 -22.88 -10.64 5.52
N GLU A 117 -22.26 -11.76 5.92
CA GLU A 117 -21.25 -11.68 6.98
C GLU A 117 -20.01 -10.94 6.44
N GLY A 118 -20.20 -9.74 5.89
CA GLY A 118 -19.24 -8.69 6.06
C GLY A 118 -19.60 -8.12 7.41
N LYS A 119 -18.85 -8.45 8.46
CA LYS A 119 -18.88 -7.63 9.67
C LYS A 119 -18.48 -6.23 9.21
N GLY A 120 -19.47 -5.39 8.85
CA GLY A 120 -19.26 -3.97 8.77
C GLY A 120 -18.73 -3.60 10.16
N VAL A 121 -17.51 -3.10 10.20
CA VAL A 121 -16.86 -2.83 11.48
C VAL A 121 -17.59 -1.64 12.06
N THR A 122 -18.58 -1.84 12.92
CA THR A 122 -19.18 -0.75 13.69
C THR A 122 -18.04 -0.01 14.41
N LEU A 123 -17.93 1.31 14.19
CA LEU A 123 -16.90 2.13 14.82
C LEU A 123 -17.36 2.38 16.25
N GLU A 124 -17.18 1.38 17.11
CA GLU A 124 -17.41 1.56 18.53
C GLU A 124 -16.51 2.69 19.06
N PRO A 125 -16.90 3.38 20.14
CA PRO A 125 -16.12 4.50 20.68
C PRO A 125 -14.62 4.20 20.85
N MET A 126 -14.29 2.95 21.21
CA MET A 126 -12.91 2.48 21.30
C MET A 126 -12.22 2.34 19.95
N GLY A 127 -12.92 1.88 18.90
CA GLY A 127 -12.44 1.85 17.52
C GLY A 127 -12.21 3.25 16.97
N ALA A 128 -13.12 4.20 17.23
CA ALA A 128 -12.96 5.60 16.84
C ALA A 128 -11.77 6.26 17.54
N MET A 129 -11.57 5.96 18.83
CA MET A 129 -10.40 6.44 19.58
C MET A 129 -9.08 5.86 19.05
N LEU A 130 -9.04 4.57 18.75
CA LEU A 130 -7.85 3.92 18.17
C LEU A 130 -7.53 4.47 16.78
N LEU A 131 -8.55 4.74 15.97
CA LEU A 131 -8.45 5.43 14.69
C LEU A 131 -7.87 6.84 14.87
N ALA A 132 -8.44 7.66 15.75
CA ALA A 132 -7.95 9.01 16.02
C ALA A 132 -6.49 9.01 16.52
N LYS A 133 -6.13 8.03 17.36
CA LYS A 133 -4.76 7.86 17.85
C LYS A 133 -3.80 7.43 16.74
N ALA A 134 -4.23 6.56 15.84
CA ALA A 134 -3.45 6.19 14.67
C ALA A 134 -3.20 7.41 13.77
N LEU A 135 -4.22 8.25 13.53
CA LEU A 135 -4.08 9.51 12.79
C LEU A 135 -3.11 10.50 13.47
N ASP A 136 -3.17 10.65 14.80
CA ASP A 136 -2.25 11.52 15.54
C ASP A 136 -0.80 11.02 15.43
N HIS A 137 -0.55 9.73 15.65
CA HIS A 137 0.78 9.15 15.49
C HIS A 137 1.32 9.34 14.07
N LEU A 138 0.45 9.20 13.07
CA LEU A 138 0.81 9.35 11.67
C LEU A 138 1.16 10.78 11.29
N SER A 139 0.35 11.74 11.76
CA SER A 139 0.62 13.17 11.60
C SER A 139 1.96 13.56 12.24
N ARG A 140 2.25 13.05 13.44
CA ARG A 140 3.55 13.26 14.11
C ARG A 140 4.71 12.67 13.33
N ALA A 141 4.57 11.44 12.84
CA ALA A 141 5.59 10.81 11.99
C ALA A 141 5.85 11.64 10.73
N SER A 142 4.80 12.08 10.04
CA SER A 142 4.93 12.93 8.85
C SER A 142 5.63 14.26 9.14
N LYS A 143 5.38 14.86 10.32
CA LYS A 143 6.06 16.09 10.74
C LYS A 143 7.55 15.85 11.00
N SER A 144 7.88 14.80 11.75
CA SER A 144 9.28 14.41 12.00
C SER A 144 10.03 14.12 10.69
N ASP A 145 9.37 13.50 9.72
CA ASP A 145 9.96 13.26 8.40
C ASP A 145 10.25 14.57 7.64
N ALA A 146 9.31 15.52 7.66
CA ALA A 146 9.50 16.83 7.04
C ALA A 146 10.67 17.58 7.69
N GLU A 147 10.80 17.51 9.01
CA GLU A 147 11.91 18.09 9.76
C GLU A 147 13.25 17.43 9.41
N LEU A 148 13.29 16.10 9.30
CA LEU A 148 14.49 15.36 8.90
C LEU A 148 14.92 15.75 7.49
N VAL A 149 13.99 15.80 6.53
CA VAL A 149 14.28 16.24 5.15
C VAL A 149 14.80 17.69 5.14
N GLY A 150 14.22 18.57 5.96
CA GLY A 150 14.70 19.94 6.12
C GLY A 150 16.15 19.99 6.61
N LYS A 151 16.47 19.21 7.66
CA LYS A 151 17.83 19.12 8.22
C LYS A 151 18.84 18.57 7.21
N ILE A 152 18.47 17.54 6.45
CA ILE A 152 19.33 16.96 5.41
C ILE A 152 19.63 18.01 4.33
N LYS A 153 18.62 18.75 3.87
CA LYS A 153 18.81 19.81 2.87
C LYS A 153 19.67 20.95 3.38
N GLU A 154 19.43 21.39 4.62
CA GLU A 154 20.22 22.46 5.25
C GLU A 154 21.68 22.04 5.43
N GLN A 155 21.93 20.80 5.87
CA GLN A 155 23.28 20.27 5.99
C GLN A 155 23.97 20.18 4.63
N ALA A 156 23.27 19.66 3.61
CA ALA A 156 23.80 19.62 2.25
C ALA A 156 24.14 21.01 1.71
N ARG A 157 23.34 22.03 2.04
CA ARG A 157 23.60 23.43 1.68
C ARG A 157 24.85 23.96 2.38
N LYS A 158 24.98 23.74 3.69
CA LYS A 158 26.17 24.14 4.47
C LYS A 158 27.44 23.46 3.96
N ASP A 159 27.37 22.17 3.66
CA ASP A 159 28.49 21.41 3.12
C ASP A 159 28.87 21.92 1.71
N ALA A 160 27.89 22.28 0.89
CA ALA A 160 28.12 22.90 -0.43
C ALA A 160 28.74 24.30 -0.31
N GLU A 161 28.23 25.16 0.57
CA GLU A 161 28.79 26.48 0.86
C GLU A 161 30.24 26.35 1.35
N ALA A 162 30.52 25.47 2.31
CA ALA A 162 31.87 25.25 2.82
C ALA A 162 32.83 24.69 1.75
N LYS A 163 32.36 23.84 0.83
CA LYS A 163 33.16 23.36 -0.31
C LYS A 163 33.44 24.48 -1.30
N LEU A 164 32.46 25.35 -1.57
CA LEU A 164 32.62 26.50 -2.45
C LEU A 164 33.63 27.48 -1.86
N ASP A 165 33.54 27.81 -0.57
CA ASP A 165 34.46 28.73 0.10
C ASP A 165 35.91 28.22 0.04
N LYS A 166 36.11 26.91 0.26
CA LYS A 166 37.41 26.26 0.10
C LYS A 166 37.91 26.35 -1.34
N ALA A 167 37.05 26.09 -2.32
CA ALA A 167 37.39 26.17 -3.73
C ALA A 167 37.78 27.59 -4.17
N VAL A 168 37.03 28.60 -3.71
CA VAL A 168 37.32 30.03 -3.93
C VAL A 168 38.66 30.42 -3.29
N THR A 169 38.88 30.02 -2.04
CA THR A 169 40.14 30.32 -1.33
C THR A 169 41.34 29.68 -2.02
N ALA A 170 41.23 28.42 -2.44
CA ALA A 170 42.29 27.72 -3.16
C ALA A 170 42.59 28.36 -4.53
N ALA A 171 41.56 28.59 -5.35
CA ALA A 171 41.73 29.17 -6.68
C ALA A 171 42.26 30.62 -6.63
N THR A 172 41.83 31.43 -5.65
CA THR A 172 42.36 32.79 -5.47
C THR A 172 43.80 32.79 -4.96
N GLY A 173 44.20 31.79 -4.15
CA GLY A 173 45.58 31.57 -3.76
C GLY A 173 46.49 31.22 -4.95
N GLU A 174 46.03 30.36 -5.85
CA GLU A 174 46.71 30.02 -7.10
C GLU A 174 46.79 31.23 -8.05
N ALA A 175 45.69 31.98 -8.19
CA ALA A 175 45.65 33.17 -9.05
C ALA A 175 46.67 34.24 -8.68
N ARG A 176 46.94 34.41 -7.37
CA ARG A 176 47.98 35.34 -6.88
C ARG A 176 49.40 34.90 -7.24
N ARG A 177 49.62 33.59 -7.45
CA ARG A 177 50.93 33.04 -7.85
C ARG A 177 51.12 33.10 -9.36
N ASP A 178 50.08 32.75 -10.11
CA ASP A 178 50.19 32.47 -11.55
C ASP A 178 49.58 33.56 -12.45
N ALA A 179 49.20 34.72 -11.87
CA ALA A 179 48.61 35.86 -12.58
C ALA A 179 47.39 35.49 -13.47
N LEU A 180 46.52 34.61 -12.95
CA LEU A 180 45.34 34.13 -13.67
C LEU A 180 44.32 35.26 -13.92
N THR A 181 43.68 35.21 -15.08
CA THR A 181 42.57 36.11 -15.40
C THR A 181 41.31 35.74 -14.60
N PRO A 182 40.36 36.68 -14.38
CA PRO A 182 39.13 36.40 -13.63
C PRO A 182 38.32 35.19 -14.16
N VAL A 183 38.34 34.96 -15.47
CA VAL A 183 37.66 33.82 -16.11
C VAL A 183 38.34 32.50 -15.72
N GLN A 184 39.68 32.46 -15.77
CA GLN A 184 40.45 31.27 -15.38
C GLN A 184 40.31 30.96 -13.89
N VAL A 185 40.20 31.98 -13.02
CA VAL A 185 39.92 31.78 -11.60
C VAL A 185 38.55 31.14 -11.41
N LEU A 186 37.51 31.60 -12.12
CA LEU A 186 36.18 30.99 -12.04
C LEU A 186 36.16 29.53 -12.53
N GLU A 187 36.86 29.23 -13.63
CA GLU A 187 37.02 27.86 -14.11
C GLU A 187 37.71 26.97 -13.08
N ARG A 188 38.75 27.50 -12.43
CA ARG A 188 39.49 26.78 -11.38
C ARG A 188 38.64 26.54 -10.14
N VAL A 189 37.85 27.53 -9.69
CA VAL A 189 36.86 27.35 -8.61
C VAL A 189 35.88 26.22 -8.95
N ARG A 190 35.34 26.21 -10.17
CA ARG A 190 34.40 25.17 -10.60
C ARG A 190 35.03 23.79 -10.67
N ALA A 191 36.29 23.69 -11.08
CA ALA A 191 37.03 22.44 -11.11
C ALA A 191 37.29 21.92 -9.69
N ILE A 192 37.76 22.78 -8.77
CA ILE A 192 38.04 22.40 -7.37
C ILE A 192 36.76 22.01 -6.64
N TYR A 193 35.67 22.75 -6.86
CA TYR A 193 34.37 22.43 -6.27
C TYR A 193 33.83 21.06 -6.73
N ARG A 194 34.07 20.68 -7.99
CA ARG A 194 33.66 19.39 -8.55
C ARG A 194 34.64 18.25 -8.25
N GLY A 195 35.82 18.55 -7.68
CA GLY A 195 36.88 17.57 -7.47
C GLY A 195 37.62 17.16 -8.75
N GLU A 196 37.58 18.01 -9.77
CA GLU A 196 38.21 17.81 -11.09
C GLU A 196 39.60 18.47 -11.20
N ALA A 197 40.08 19.10 -10.11
CA ALA A 197 41.20 20.05 -10.08
C ALA A 197 42.47 19.56 -9.39
#